data_AF-A0A814ZSY2-F1
#
_entry.id   AF-A0A814ZSY2-F1
#
_cell.length_a   1.000
_cell.length_b   1.000
_cell.length_c   1.000
_cell.angle_alpha   90.00
_cell.angle_beta   90.00
_cell.angle_gamma   90.00
#
_symmetry.space_group_name_H-M   'P 1'
#
loop_
_entity.id
_entity.type
_entity.pdbx_description
1 polymer ?
#
loop_
_entity_poly.entity_id
_entity_poly.type
_entity_poly.pdbx_seq_one_letter_code
_entity_poly.pdbx_strand_id
1 'polypeptide(L)'
;MMHGILHEQSHITKVCSRWVPHLVIPDQRHKRVEACQELLARYSIEKNHFLFRIITGDELLFYYYQPESKRSSKQWKQAGSPPPTKLKQEKSTNKVLYSFFWNYKGIILKEPVPVG
;
A
#
# COMPACT_ATOMS: atom_id res chain seq x y z
N MET A 1 24.38 25.19 14.71
CA MET A 1 23.84 26.54 14.41
C MET A 1 22.84 26.60 13.24
N MET A 2 22.73 25.62 12.33
CA MET A 2 21.71 25.62 11.25
C MET A 2 20.35 24.98 11.62
N HIS A 3 20.28 24.23 12.73
CA HIS A 3 19.06 23.49 13.11
C HIS A 3 18.01 24.34 13.83
N GLY A 4 18.43 25.40 14.53
CA GLY A 4 17.52 26.29 15.28
C GLY A 4 16.74 27.26 14.38
N ILE A 5 17.39 27.85 13.38
CA ILE A 5 16.80 28.89 12.52
C ILE A 5 15.61 28.35 11.69
N LEU A 6 15.71 27.11 11.20
CA LEU A 6 14.64 26.48 10.40
C LEU A 6 13.40 26.10 11.21
N HIS A 7 13.54 25.86 12.51
CA HIS A 7 12.45 25.36 13.35
C HIS A 7 11.78 26.47 14.18
N GLU A 8 12.52 27.52 14.54
CA GLU A 8 12.04 28.60 15.41
C GLU A 8 11.50 29.81 14.64
N GLN A 9 11.97 30.08 13.42
CA GLN A 9 11.59 31.27 12.64
C GLN A 9 10.79 30.96 11.37
N SER A 10 10.76 29.71 10.93
CA SER A 10 9.94 29.25 9.82
C SER A 10 9.11 28.06 10.26
N HIS A 11 7.80 28.08 10.04
CA HIS A 11 6.88 26.96 10.35
C HIS A 11 7.09 25.75 9.41
N ILE A 12 8.33 25.41 9.10
CA ILE A 12 8.71 24.40 8.12
C ILE A 12 9.07 23.13 8.87
N THR A 13 8.27 22.08 8.64
CA THR A 13 8.53 20.76 9.20
C THR A 13 9.15 19.85 8.14
N LYS A 14 10.16 19.07 8.52
CA LYS A 14 10.76 18.09 7.62
C LYS A 14 9.88 16.83 7.58
N VAL A 15 9.18 16.63 6.47
CA VAL A 15 8.33 15.45 6.24
C VAL A 15 8.96 14.51 5.22
N CYS A 16 8.59 13.23 5.27
CA CYS A 16 8.91 12.28 4.20
C CYS A 16 7.84 12.36 3.11
N SER A 17 8.26 12.39 1.85
CA SER A 17 7.33 12.30 0.72
C SER A 17 6.54 10.99 0.72
N ARG A 18 5.31 11.04 0.22
CA ARG A 18 4.45 9.85 0.07
C ARG A 18 4.82 9.07 -1.19
N TRP A 19 4.81 7.75 -1.11
CA TRP A 19 4.88 6.88 -2.28
C TRP A 19 3.55 6.92 -3.02
N VAL A 20 3.59 7.20 -4.33
CA VAL A 20 2.43 7.15 -5.21
C VAL A 20 2.69 6.06 -6.26
N PRO A 21 1.77 5.11 -6.49
CA PRO A 21 2.00 3.99 -7.41
C PRO A 21 2.34 4.40 -8.84
N HIS A 22 1.75 5.48 -9.34
CA HIS A 22 2.00 6.04 -10.66
C HIS A 22 1.59 7.52 -10.68
N LEU A 23 2.17 8.29 -11.59
CA LEU A 23 1.71 9.65 -11.85
C LEU A 23 0.38 9.58 -12.63
N VAL A 24 -0.68 10.16 -12.06
CA VAL A 24 -2.00 10.20 -12.69
C VAL A 24 -2.07 11.40 -13.63
N ILE A 25 -2.22 11.17 -14.93
CA ILE A 25 -2.39 12.25 -15.91
C ILE A 25 -3.81 12.83 -15.87
N PRO A 26 -4.04 14.07 -16.36
CA PRO A 26 -5.35 14.73 -16.27
C PRO A 26 -6.52 13.89 -16.80
N ASP A 27 -6.35 13.22 -17.94
CA ASP A 27 -7.41 12.39 -18.54
C ASP A 27 -7.76 11.17 -17.69
N GLN A 28 -6.75 10.50 -17.11
CA GLN A 28 -6.98 9.40 -16.17
C GLN A 28 -7.73 9.90 -14.93
N ARG A 29 -7.40 11.09 -14.44
CA ARG A 29 -8.11 11.71 -13.33
C ARG A 29 -9.58 11.98 -13.69
N HIS A 30 -9.84 12.52 -14.87
CA HIS A 30 -11.19 12.81 -15.34
C HIS A 30 -12.03 11.53 -15.42
N LYS A 31 -11.53 10.51 -16.12
CA LYS A 31 -12.19 9.20 -16.23
C LYS A 31 -12.49 8.56 -14.87
N ARG A 32 -11.58 8.70 -13.90
CA ARG A 32 -11.79 8.21 -12.53
C ARG A 32 -12.92 8.96 -11.82
N VAL A 33 -13.02 10.28 -12.00
CA VAL A 33 -14.09 11.09 -11.41
C VAL A 33 -15.44 10.72 -12.02
N GLU A 34 -15.52 10.59 -13.35
CA GLU A 34 -16.74 10.18 -14.05
C GLU A 34 -17.23 8.80 -13.58
N ALA A 35 -16.34 7.80 -13.56
CA ALA A 35 -16.67 6.46 -13.07
C ALA A 35 -17.16 6.50 -11.61
N CYS A 36 -16.50 7.28 -10.73
CA CYS A 36 -16.93 7.44 -9.34
C CYS A 36 -18.31 8.10 -9.24
N GLN A 37 -18.62 9.08 -10.08
CA GLN A 37 -19.93 9.75 -10.09
C GLN A 37 -21.04 8.79 -10.52
N GLU A 38 -20.80 7.99 -11.55
CA GLU A 38 -21.76 6.97 -12.01
C GLU A 38 -22.03 5.92 -10.92
N LEU A 39 -20.97 5.38 -10.30
CA LEU A 39 -21.07 4.41 -9.21
C LEU A 39 -21.79 5.01 -7.99
N LEU A 40 -21.54 6.29 -7.68
CA LEU A 40 -22.20 6.98 -6.58
C LEU A 40 -23.68 7.21 -6.87
N ALA A 41 -24.04 7.60 -8.10
CA ALA A 41 -25.44 7.75 -8.51
C ALA A 41 -26.18 6.41 -8.38
N ARG A 42 -25.56 5.31 -8.83
CA ARG A 42 -26.12 3.97 -8.66
C ARG A 42 -26.29 3.58 -7.19
N TYR A 43 -25.27 3.81 -6.37
CA TYR A 43 -25.35 3.59 -4.92
C TYR A 43 -26.44 4.45 -4.27
N SER A 44 -26.69 5.66 -4.76
CA SER A 44 -27.72 6.54 -4.19
C SER A 44 -29.13 5.93 -4.29
N ILE A 45 -29.38 5.15 -5.34
CA ILE A 45 -30.66 4.46 -5.62
C ILE A 45 -30.71 3.10 -4.92
N GLU A 46 -29.70 2.26 -5.14
CA GLU A 46 -29.71 0.85 -4.69
C GLU A 46 -29.16 0.65 -3.26
N LYS A 47 -28.48 1.65 -2.70
CA LYS A 47 -27.84 1.60 -1.37
C LYS A 47 -26.93 0.36 -1.22
N ASN A 48 -26.94 -0.25 -0.04
CA ASN A 48 -26.10 -1.40 0.30
C ASN A 48 -26.37 -2.62 -0.57
N HIS A 49 -27.55 -2.74 -1.16
CA HIS A 49 -27.86 -3.87 -2.02
C HIS A 49 -26.98 -3.91 -3.27
N PHE A 50 -26.59 -2.75 -3.81
CA PHE A 50 -25.57 -2.66 -4.84
C PHE A 50 -24.23 -3.22 -4.36
N LEU A 51 -23.76 -2.79 -3.18
CA LEU A 51 -22.48 -3.24 -2.61
C LEU A 51 -22.46 -4.75 -2.31
N PHE A 52 -23.58 -5.30 -1.83
CA PHE A 52 -23.68 -6.72 -1.47
C PHE A 52 -23.58 -7.67 -2.67
N ARG A 53 -23.80 -7.16 -3.88
CA ARG A 53 -23.70 -7.92 -5.13
C ARG A 53 -22.31 -7.87 -5.76
N ILE A 54 -21.43 -7.00 -5.26
CA ILE A 54 -20.08 -6.86 -5.80
C ILE A 54 -19.23 -8.05 -5.34
N ILE A 55 -18.72 -8.78 -6.32
CA ILE A 55 -17.57 -9.67 -6.18
C ILE A 55 -16.40 -8.94 -6.82
N THR A 56 -15.32 -8.78 -6.07
CA THR A 56 -14.06 -8.21 -6.58
C THR A 56 -12.97 -9.25 -6.45
N GLY A 57 -11.92 -9.10 -7.26
CA GLY A 57 -10.74 -9.94 -7.14
C GLY A 57 -9.48 -9.20 -7.57
N ASP A 58 -8.35 -9.70 -7.10
CA ASP A 58 -7.02 -9.20 -7.44
C ASP A 58 -5.99 -10.33 -7.28
N GLU A 59 -4.84 -10.17 -7.92
CA GLU A 59 -3.73 -11.11 -7.84
C GLU A 59 -2.63 -10.56 -6.94
N LEU A 60 -2.20 -11.35 -5.97
CA LEU A 60 -1.16 -10.95 -5.04
C LEU A 60 0.02 -11.93 -5.07
N LEU A 61 1.22 -11.36 -5.20
CA LEU A 61 2.48 -12.11 -5.26
C LEU A 61 3.04 -12.29 -3.84
N PHE A 62 3.11 -13.54 -3.39
CA PHE A 62 3.66 -13.92 -2.09
C PHE A 62 5.08 -14.44 -2.23
N TYR A 63 5.99 -13.90 -1.43
CA TYR A 63 7.34 -14.43 -1.26
C TYR A 63 7.35 -15.38 -0.06
N TYR A 64 8.08 -16.50 -0.16
CA TYR A 64 8.28 -17.41 0.96
C TYR A 64 8.99 -16.73 2.12
N TYR A 65 9.90 -15.81 1.80
CA TYR A 65 10.57 -14.96 2.77
C TYR A 65 10.63 -13.51 2.28
N GLN A 66 10.15 -12.59 3.11
CA GLN A 66 10.28 -11.16 2.92
C GLN A 66 11.09 -10.56 4.07
N PRO A 67 12.28 -9.99 3.80
CA PRO A 67 13.07 -9.34 4.84
C PRO A 67 12.37 -8.08 5.34
N GLU A 68 12.60 -7.75 6.61
CA GLU A 68 12.09 -6.52 7.20
C GLU A 68 12.60 -5.29 6.46
N SER A 69 11.75 -4.27 6.32
CA SER A 69 12.18 -2.96 5.85
C SER A 69 13.12 -2.30 6.86
N LYS A 70 13.97 -1.37 6.41
CA LYS A 70 14.83 -0.55 7.29
C LYS A 70 14.04 0.20 8.38
N ARG A 71 12.79 0.54 8.08
CA ARG A 71 11.90 1.21 9.04
C ARG A 71 11.35 0.23 10.08
N SER A 72 11.03 -0.99 9.68
CA SER A 72 10.57 -2.06 10.57
C SER A 72 11.71 -2.56 11.47
N SER A 73 12.93 -2.63 10.93
CA SER A 73 14.12 -3.06 11.68
C SER A 73 14.68 -1.98 12.62
N LYS A 74 13.88 -0.97 13.00
CA LYS A 74 14.32 0.06 13.95
C LYS A 74 14.44 -0.57 15.33
N GLN A 75 15.60 -0.38 15.94
CA GLN A 75 15.91 -0.91 17.25
C GLN A 75 16.33 0.23 18.18
N TRP A 76 15.95 0.12 19.44
CA TRP A 76 16.45 1.00 20.48
C TRP A 76 17.91 0.66 20.77
N LYS A 77 18.75 1.68 20.94
CA LYS A 77 20.15 1.54 21.36
C LYS A 77 20.43 2.45 22.55
N GLN A 78 21.45 2.13 23.33
CA GLN A 78 21.91 3.02 24.40
C GLN A 78 22.56 4.29 23.83
N ALA A 79 22.49 5.39 24.58
CA ALA A 79 23.19 6.63 24.23
C ALA A 79 24.71 6.36 24.15
N GLY A 80 25.40 6.92 23.14
CA GLY A 80 26.83 6.70 22.91
C GLY A 80 27.23 5.36 22.27
N SER A 81 26.38 4.33 22.30
CA SER A 81 26.68 3.04 21.65
C SER A 81 26.67 3.15 20.10
N PRO A 82 27.46 2.34 19.37
CA PRO A 82 27.40 2.31 17.91
C PRO A 82 26.02 1.83 17.42
N PRO A 83 25.60 2.21 16.20
CA PRO A 83 24.36 1.70 15.61
C PRO A 83 24.43 0.17 15.43
N PRO A 84 23.33 -0.57 15.67
CA PRO A 84 23.30 -2.00 15.39
C PRO A 84 23.46 -2.24 13.89
N THR A 85 24.39 -3.13 13.53
CA THR A 85 24.61 -3.56 12.15
C THR A 85 23.71 -4.75 11.84
N LYS A 86 22.81 -4.58 10.87
CA LYS A 86 22.01 -5.68 10.31
C LYS A 86 22.51 -5.99 8.91
N LEU A 87 22.83 -7.25 8.65
CA LEU A 87 23.15 -7.72 7.29
C LEU A 87 21.93 -7.55 6.39
N LYS A 88 22.15 -7.08 5.16
CA LYS A 88 21.10 -6.99 4.15
C LYS A 88 20.68 -8.40 3.76
N GLN A 89 19.42 -8.72 3.99
CA GLN A 89 18.81 -9.97 3.54
C GLN A 89 18.01 -9.70 2.26
N GLU A 90 18.07 -10.64 1.32
CA GLU A 90 17.31 -10.58 0.08
C GLU A 90 15.96 -11.29 0.22
N LYS A 91 15.00 -10.93 -0.64
CA LYS A 91 13.74 -11.67 -0.75
C LYS A 91 14.01 -13.07 -1.29
N SER A 92 13.19 -14.06 -0.91
CA SER A 92 13.29 -15.39 -1.51
C SER A 92 13.05 -15.34 -3.02
N THR A 93 13.78 -16.14 -3.79
CA THR A 93 13.51 -16.36 -5.23
C THR A 93 12.18 -17.08 -5.42
N ASN A 94 11.85 -18.00 -4.51
CA ASN A 94 10.58 -18.68 -4.50
C ASN A 94 9.45 -17.70 -4.17
N LYS A 95 8.47 -17.64 -5.06
CA LYS A 95 7.29 -16.79 -4.99
C LYS A 95 6.10 -17.53 -5.60
N VAL A 96 4.91 -17.27 -5.07
CA VAL A 96 3.64 -17.82 -5.59
C VAL A 96 2.70 -16.66 -5.82
N LEU A 97 2.14 -16.58 -7.02
CA LEU A 97 1.06 -15.66 -7.32
C LEU A 97 -0.25 -16.32 -6.89
N TYR A 98 -1.10 -15.60 -6.19
CA TYR A 98 -2.42 -16.08 -5.79
C TYR A 98 -3.49 -15.17 -6.38
N SER A 99 -4.54 -15.76 -6.94
CA SER A 99 -5.77 -15.05 -7.29
C SER A 99 -6.71 -15.10 -6.09
N PHE A 100 -7.18 -13.94 -5.65
CA PHE A 100 -8.19 -13.82 -4.62
C PHE A 100 -9.46 -13.22 -5.22
N PHE A 101 -10.61 -13.81 -4.88
CA PHE A 101 -11.91 -13.19 -5.09
C PHE A 101 -12.66 -13.14 -3.78
N TRP A 102 -13.36 -12.04 -3.51
CA TRP A 102 -14.11 -11.84 -2.28
C TRP A 102 -15.32 -10.94 -2.52
N ASN A 103 -16.29 -11.04 -1.62
CA ASN A 103 -17.43 -10.13 -1.53
C ASN A 103 -17.55 -9.59 -0.10
N TYR A 104 -18.67 -8.92 0.21
CA TYR A 104 -18.93 -8.35 1.53
C TYR A 104 -18.99 -9.39 2.68
N LYS A 105 -19.17 -10.69 2.39
CA LYS A 105 -19.20 -11.77 3.39
C LYS A 105 -17.83 -12.40 3.64
N GLY A 106 -16.87 -12.24 2.72
CA GLY A 106 -15.53 -12.80 2.85
C GLY A 106 -14.97 -13.35 1.54
N ILE A 107 -13.92 -14.16 1.68
CA ILE A 107 -13.20 -14.77 0.56
C ILE A 107 -14.07 -15.84 -0.10
N ILE A 108 -14.18 -15.75 -1.42
CA ILE A 108 -14.88 -16.72 -2.28
C ILE A 108 -13.85 -17.67 -2.91
N LEU A 109 -12.74 -17.13 -3.41
CA LEU A 109 -11.68 -17.89 -4.07
C LEU A 109 -10.32 -17.47 -3.53
N LYS A 110 -9.46 -18.47 -3.30
CA LYS A 110 -8.05 -18.29 -3.02
C LYS A 110 -7.30 -19.46 -3.66
N GLU A 111 -6.74 -19.23 -4.83
CA GLU A 111 -6.03 -20.27 -5.57
C GLU A 111 -4.65 -19.78 -6.00
N PRO A 112 -3.61 -20.64 -5.90
CA PRO A 112 -2.33 -20.33 -6.49
C PRO A 112 -2.47 -20.35 -8.02
N VAL A 113 -1.96 -19.30 -8.69
CA VAL A 113 -1.90 -19.25 -10.14
C VAL A 113 -0.83 -20.24 -10.60
N PRO A 114 -1.16 -21.20 -11.49
CA PRO A 114 -0.18 -22.13 -12.02
C PRO A 114 0.98 -21.39 -12.70
N VAL A 115 2.20 -21.84 -12.43
CA VAL A 115 3.38 -21.37 -13.18
C VAL A 115 3.31 -22.03 -14.56
N GLY A 116 3.18 -21.23 -15.60
CA GLY A 116 3.23 -21.69 -17.00
C GLY A 116 4.61 -22.17 -17.42
#